data_AF-A0A1M7FA14-F1
#
_entry.id   AF-A0A1M7FA14-F1
#
_cell.length_a   1.000
_cell.length_b   1.000
_cell.length_c   1.000
_cell.angle_alpha   90.00
_cell.angle_beta   90.00
_cell.angle_gamma   90.00
#
_symmetry.space_group_name_H-M   'P 1'
#
loop_
_entity.id
_entity.type
_entity.pdbx_description
1 polymer ?
#
loop_
_entity_poly.entity_id
_entity_poly.type
_entity_poly.pdbx_seq_one_letter_code
_entity_poly.pdbx_strand_id
1 'polypeptide(L)'
;MYRVLCLLALSATMACQNNQSHEDADQIAVAAPAAALDLNATPMAAAMELHADVAWNNVEVFDFANARVNNKLPLYATRSQFQQAWGAADSLFTPDYNAICGQLDEDFQYAYTAGSLFEIGRDSVVCDQFYFQPQTRLTSGNITLHNRITWEDARKLFPMAVQQAENEGKSDVILLRESPNGDAGILLHFREGMLSSISYNLPC
;
A
#
# COMPACT_ATOMS: atom_id res chain seq x y z
N MET A 1 -25.99 33.36 -32.08
CA MET A 1 -25.30 34.34 -32.97
C MET A 1 -23.91 34.61 -32.37
N TYR A 2 -22.90 34.63 -33.25
CA TYR A 2 -21.46 34.92 -33.07
C TYR A 2 -20.52 33.89 -32.41
N ARG A 3 -19.78 33.24 -33.31
CA ARG A 3 -18.44 32.64 -33.19
C ARG A 3 -17.41 33.74 -32.88
N VAL A 4 -16.38 33.44 -32.07
CA VAL A 4 -15.01 33.93 -32.32
C VAL A 4 -14.00 32.85 -31.93
N LEU A 5 -13.28 32.41 -32.96
CA LEU A 5 -12.03 31.66 -32.94
C LEU A 5 -10.90 32.62 -32.60
N CYS A 6 -9.93 32.24 -31.75
CA CYS A 6 -8.58 32.80 -31.82
C CYS A 6 -7.56 31.69 -31.51
N LEU A 7 -6.83 31.34 -32.56
CA LEU A 7 -5.71 30.42 -32.65
C LEU A 7 -4.38 31.18 -32.47
N LEU A 8 -3.31 30.42 -32.16
CA LEU A 8 -1.89 30.69 -32.46
C LEU A 8 -1.16 31.69 -31.53
N ALA A 9 0.10 31.51 -31.08
CA ALA A 9 1.14 30.51 -31.38
C ALA A 9 2.38 30.65 -30.46
N LEU A 10 3.40 29.83 -30.79
CA LEU A 10 4.85 29.96 -30.57
C LEU A 10 5.44 29.46 -29.24
N SER A 11 5.90 28.21 -29.25
CA SER A 11 7.00 27.73 -28.39
C SER A 11 8.27 27.57 -29.24
N ALA A 12 9.27 28.39 -28.96
CA ALA A 12 10.62 28.30 -29.53
C ALA A 12 11.44 27.25 -28.76
N THR A 13 12.02 26.28 -29.46
CA THR A 13 13.06 25.41 -28.91
C THR A 13 14.39 25.76 -29.58
N MET A 14 15.29 26.37 -28.80
CA MET A 14 16.69 26.58 -29.17
C MET A 14 17.51 25.31 -28.93
N ALA A 15 18.51 25.15 -29.79
CA ALA A 15 19.44 24.06 -29.91
C ALA A 15 20.45 23.95 -28.76
N CYS A 16 21.06 22.77 -28.62
CA CYS A 16 22.52 22.63 -28.53
C CYS A 16 22.91 21.19 -28.89
N GLN A 17 23.39 21.02 -30.12
CA GLN A 17 24.42 20.03 -30.41
C GLN A 17 25.74 20.60 -29.89
N ASN A 18 26.51 19.81 -29.14
CA ASN A 18 27.96 19.96 -29.19
C ASN A 18 28.62 18.59 -29.23
N ASN A 19 29.46 18.45 -30.24
CA ASN A 19 30.22 17.29 -30.63
C ASN A 19 31.66 17.61 -30.26
N GLN A 20 32.32 16.81 -29.42
CA GLN A 20 33.77 16.84 -29.31
C GLN A 20 34.31 15.52 -28.77
N SER A 21 34.88 14.77 -29.70
CA SER A 21 35.87 13.72 -29.46
C SER A 21 37.14 14.34 -28.88
N HIS A 22 37.78 13.67 -27.92
CA HIS A 22 39.24 13.73 -27.82
C HIS A 22 39.79 12.49 -27.10
N GLU A 23 40.83 11.93 -27.71
CA GLU A 23 41.64 10.80 -27.28
C GLU A 23 42.54 11.13 -26.07
N ASP A 24 42.86 10.05 -25.36
CA ASP A 24 43.99 9.73 -24.50
C ASP A 24 44.99 10.80 -24.04
N ALA A 25 45.19 10.84 -22.73
CA ALA A 25 46.50 11.05 -22.13
C ALA A 25 46.59 10.34 -20.76
N ASP A 26 47.53 9.41 -20.66
CA ASP A 26 48.11 8.91 -19.42
C ASP A 26 48.42 10.05 -18.44
N GLN A 27 47.95 9.95 -17.20
CA GLN A 27 48.66 10.57 -16.07
C GLN A 27 48.27 9.99 -14.70
N ILE A 28 49.22 9.22 -14.16
CA ILE A 28 49.75 9.26 -12.78
C ILE A 28 48.72 9.05 -11.65
N ALA A 29 48.83 7.86 -11.06
CA ALA A 29 48.30 7.54 -9.74
C ALA A 29 48.79 8.55 -8.69
N VAL A 30 47.85 9.36 -8.18
CA VAL A 30 48.02 10.09 -6.93
C VAL A 30 47.21 9.35 -5.88
N ALA A 31 47.91 8.67 -4.97
CA ALA A 31 47.31 8.11 -3.77
C ALA A 31 46.71 9.26 -2.93
N ALA A 32 45.39 9.37 -2.93
CA ALA A 32 44.68 10.20 -1.97
C ALA A 32 44.78 9.55 -0.58
N PRO A 33 45.07 10.31 0.49
CA PRO A 33 45.06 9.80 1.84
C PRO A 33 43.66 9.29 2.17
N ALA A 34 43.59 8.07 2.72
CA ALA A 34 42.36 7.47 3.22
C ALA A 34 41.71 8.43 4.22
N ALA A 35 40.65 9.11 3.77
CA ALA A 35 39.72 9.75 4.67
C ALA A 35 39.17 8.64 5.57
N ALA A 36 39.40 8.79 6.88
CA ALA A 36 38.83 7.93 7.88
C ALA A 36 37.32 7.87 7.65
N LEU A 37 36.84 6.70 7.25
CA LEU A 37 35.42 6.39 7.23
C LEU A 37 34.93 6.56 8.67
N ASP A 38 34.12 7.59 8.87
CA ASP A 38 33.29 7.74 10.04
C ASP A 38 32.39 6.51 10.14
N LEU A 39 32.66 5.66 11.13
CA LEU A 39 31.94 4.42 11.40
C LEU A 39 30.60 4.68 12.11
N ASN A 40 30.16 5.92 12.26
CA ASN A 40 28.78 6.23 12.62
C ASN A 40 27.86 6.21 11.40
N ALA A 41 27.81 5.05 10.73
CA ALA A 41 26.66 4.69 9.94
C ALA A 41 25.48 4.45 10.92
N THR A 42 24.54 5.39 10.93
CA THR A 42 23.19 5.23 11.47
C THR A 42 22.65 3.83 11.13
N PRO A 43 22.12 3.04 12.07
CA PRO A 43 21.54 1.75 11.74
C PRO A 43 20.15 1.99 11.11
N MET A 44 20.13 2.31 9.82
CA MET A 44 18.93 2.20 8.96
C MET A 44 18.91 0.89 8.18
N ALA A 45 19.70 -0.09 8.60
CA ALA A 45 19.42 -1.47 8.26
C ALA A 45 18.48 -2.00 9.36
N ALA A 46 17.19 -2.05 9.05
CA ALA A 46 16.30 -2.98 9.71
C ALA A 46 17.02 -4.33 9.65
N ALA A 47 17.50 -4.81 10.79
CA ALA A 47 18.16 -6.09 10.86
C ALA A 47 17.17 -7.11 10.30
N MET A 48 17.56 -7.84 9.25
CA MET A 48 16.84 -9.00 8.73
C MET A 48 16.46 -9.88 9.93
N GLU A 49 15.19 -9.85 10.34
CA GLU A 49 14.68 -10.84 11.28
C GLU A 49 14.47 -12.13 10.49
N LEU A 50 15.03 -13.22 11.01
CA LEU A 50 14.89 -14.55 10.42
C LEU A 50 13.39 -14.87 10.33
N HIS A 51 12.90 -15.12 9.13
CA HIS A 51 11.55 -15.60 8.89
C HIS A 51 11.32 -16.90 9.67
N ALA A 52 10.39 -16.88 10.62
CA ALA A 52 10.02 -18.03 11.43
C ALA A 52 8.75 -18.69 10.89
N ASP A 53 8.70 -20.01 10.92
CA ASP A 53 7.48 -20.76 10.60
C ASP A 53 6.58 -20.81 11.84
N VAL A 54 5.61 -19.89 11.91
CA VAL A 54 4.64 -19.81 13.00
C VAL A 54 3.32 -20.40 12.51
N ALA A 55 2.82 -21.43 13.21
CA ALA A 55 1.59 -22.11 12.85
C ALA A 55 0.40 -21.13 12.72
N TRP A 56 -0.41 -21.27 11.66
CA TRP A 56 -1.53 -20.36 11.34
C TRP A 56 -2.43 -20.04 12.53
N ASN A 57 -2.79 -21.05 13.33
CA ASN A 57 -3.68 -20.86 14.48
C ASN A 57 -3.09 -19.99 15.61
N ASN A 58 -1.77 -19.74 15.59
CA ASN A 58 -1.08 -18.89 16.54
C ASN A 58 -0.89 -17.45 16.03
N VAL A 59 -1.18 -17.18 14.75
CA VAL A 59 -1.14 -15.84 14.17
C VAL A 59 -2.28 -15.01 14.74
N GLU A 60 -2.01 -13.73 15.03
CA GLU A 60 -3.02 -12.82 15.54
C GLU A 60 -4.15 -12.56 14.54
N VAL A 61 -5.32 -12.22 15.08
CA VAL A 61 -6.52 -11.89 14.32
C VAL A 61 -6.68 -10.38 14.25
N PHE A 62 -6.96 -9.88 13.04
CA PHE A 62 -7.55 -8.57 12.84
C PHE A 62 -8.93 -8.76 12.20
N ASP A 63 -9.99 -8.51 12.97
CA ASP A 63 -11.37 -8.67 12.53
C ASP A 63 -11.72 -7.58 11.49
N PHE A 64 -11.42 -7.91 10.22
CA PHE A 64 -11.57 -7.01 9.08
C PHE A 64 -13.04 -6.77 8.75
N ALA A 65 -13.90 -7.77 8.97
CA ALA A 65 -15.35 -7.69 8.78
C ALA A 65 -15.99 -6.59 9.64
N ASN A 66 -15.54 -6.45 10.89
CA ASN A 66 -16.04 -5.42 11.81
C ASN A 66 -15.23 -4.13 11.82
N ALA A 67 -14.18 -4.03 10.99
CA ALA A 67 -13.32 -2.86 10.94
C ALA A 67 -14.04 -1.64 10.36
N ARG A 68 -13.80 -0.46 10.95
CA ARG A 68 -14.45 0.80 10.54
C ARG A 68 -13.43 1.90 10.25
N VAL A 69 -13.57 2.53 9.08
CA VAL A 69 -12.83 3.74 8.72
C VAL A 69 -13.38 4.92 9.50
N ASN A 70 -12.51 5.58 10.27
CA ASN A 70 -12.81 6.73 11.12
C ASN A 70 -14.02 6.49 12.05
N ASN A 71 -14.19 5.24 12.53
CA ASN A 71 -15.32 4.79 13.36
C ASN A 71 -16.70 4.93 12.71
N LYS A 72 -16.77 5.15 11.39
CA LYS A 72 -18.03 5.43 10.68
C LYS A 72 -18.33 4.33 9.69
N LEU A 73 -17.51 4.19 8.66
CA LEU A 73 -17.80 3.31 7.54
C LEU A 73 -17.23 1.92 7.77
N PRO A 74 -18.04 0.85 7.79
CA PRO A 74 -17.56 -0.52 7.77
C PRO A 74 -16.79 -0.83 6.48
N LEU A 75 -15.81 -1.73 6.54
CA LEU A 75 -15.18 -2.26 5.32
C LEU A 75 -16.10 -3.17 4.51
N TYR A 76 -17.15 -3.71 5.13
CA TYR A 76 -18.28 -4.40 4.49
C TYR A 76 -19.52 -3.53 4.66
N ALA A 77 -19.89 -2.79 3.61
CA ALA A 77 -20.93 -1.77 3.66
C ALA A 77 -22.00 -2.03 2.61
N THR A 78 -23.13 -1.34 2.75
CA THR A 78 -24.07 -1.20 1.62
C THR A 78 -23.60 -0.12 0.66
N ARG A 79 -24.07 -0.15 -0.58
CA ARG A 79 -23.81 0.93 -1.55
C ARG A 79 -24.22 2.30 -1.02
N SER A 80 -25.34 2.37 -0.29
CA SER A 80 -25.82 3.61 0.32
C SER A 80 -24.86 4.13 1.38
N GLN A 81 -24.36 3.27 2.27
CA GLN A 81 -23.37 3.65 3.29
C GLN A 81 -22.06 4.12 2.65
N PHE A 82 -21.59 3.41 1.62
CA PHE A 82 -20.40 3.78 0.88
C PHE A 82 -20.55 5.17 0.24
N GLN A 83 -21.65 5.41 -0.49
CA GLN A 83 -21.94 6.68 -1.14
C GLN A 83 -22.06 7.83 -0.12
N GLN A 84 -22.64 7.57 1.06
CA GLN A 84 -22.75 8.58 2.12
C GLN A 84 -21.39 8.95 2.72
N ALA A 85 -20.49 7.98 2.86
CA ALA A 85 -19.19 8.18 3.48
C ALA A 85 -18.16 8.77 2.51
N TRP A 86 -18.14 8.33 1.26
CA TRP A 86 -17.12 8.68 0.27
C TRP A 86 -17.62 9.49 -0.92
N GLY A 87 -18.93 9.54 -1.16
CA GLY A 87 -19.49 10.11 -2.38
C GLY A 87 -19.42 9.14 -3.56
N ALA A 88 -19.25 9.69 -4.77
CA ALA A 88 -19.04 8.89 -5.97
C ALA A 88 -17.59 8.39 -6.01
N ALA A 89 -17.38 7.18 -6.54
CA ALA A 89 -16.04 6.65 -6.76
C ALA A 89 -15.26 7.51 -7.78
N ASP A 90 -13.94 7.58 -7.60
CA ASP A 90 -13.03 8.29 -8.52
C ASP A 90 -13.00 7.60 -9.89
N SER A 91 -13.11 6.27 -9.90
CA SER A 91 -13.28 5.48 -11.12
C SER A 91 -13.98 4.15 -10.82
N LEU A 92 -14.58 3.58 -11.87
CA LEU A 92 -15.20 2.26 -11.87
C LEU A 92 -14.60 1.41 -13.00
N PHE A 93 -14.38 0.13 -12.73
CA PHE A 93 -13.84 -0.83 -13.70
C PHE A 93 -14.52 -2.18 -13.52
N THR A 94 -14.96 -2.81 -14.61
CA THR A 94 -15.49 -4.18 -14.58
C THR A 94 -14.34 -5.14 -14.89
N PRO A 95 -13.99 -6.06 -13.98
CA PRO A 95 -12.89 -6.99 -14.20
C PRO A 95 -13.23 -8.09 -15.23
N ASP A 96 -12.20 -8.76 -15.73
CA ASP A 96 -12.37 -10.07 -16.37
C ASP A 96 -12.49 -11.13 -15.28
N TYR A 97 -13.72 -11.59 -15.04
CA TYR A 97 -14.03 -12.54 -13.98
C TYR A 97 -13.33 -13.90 -14.13
N ASN A 98 -12.78 -14.23 -15.30
CA ASN A 98 -12.02 -15.47 -15.49
C ASN A 98 -10.56 -15.35 -15.00
N ALA A 99 -10.11 -14.14 -14.71
CA ALA A 99 -8.72 -13.84 -14.35
C ALA A 99 -8.56 -13.36 -12.89
N ILE A 100 -9.64 -13.33 -12.12
CA ILE A 100 -9.66 -12.77 -10.76
C ILE A 100 -10.47 -13.64 -9.82
N CYS A 101 -10.24 -13.46 -8.52
CA CYS A 101 -11.08 -13.96 -7.45
C CYS A 101 -11.70 -12.74 -6.76
N GLY A 102 -13.03 -12.68 -6.75
CA GLY A 102 -13.75 -11.64 -6.01
C GLY A 102 -14.05 -12.08 -4.59
N GLN A 103 -14.17 -11.12 -3.69
CA GLN A 103 -14.79 -11.34 -2.38
C GLN A 103 -16.33 -11.45 -2.48
N LEU A 104 -16.92 -10.84 -3.51
CA LEU A 104 -18.36 -10.94 -3.78
C LEU A 104 -18.70 -12.15 -4.67
N ASP A 105 -19.68 -12.95 -4.25
CA ASP A 105 -20.25 -14.08 -5.01
C ASP A 105 -21.21 -13.63 -6.15
N GLU A 106 -21.13 -12.39 -6.59
CA GLU A 106 -21.94 -11.82 -7.66
C GLU A 106 -21.10 -10.94 -8.59
N ASP A 107 -21.58 -10.68 -9.81
CA ASP A 107 -20.94 -9.70 -10.70
C ASP A 107 -20.78 -8.36 -9.97
N PHE A 108 -19.54 -7.85 -9.96
CA PHE A 108 -19.18 -6.63 -9.26
C PHE A 108 -18.31 -5.74 -10.15
N GLN A 109 -18.22 -4.47 -9.76
CA GLN A 109 -17.25 -3.54 -10.34
C GLN A 109 -16.22 -3.18 -9.28
N TYR A 110 -14.96 -3.07 -9.68
CA TYR A 110 -13.97 -2.39 -8.88
C TYR A 110 -14.25 -0.90 -8.86
N ALA A 111 -14.24 -0.32 -7.67
CA ALA A 111 -14.33 1.10 -7.43
C ALA A 111 -13.06 1.60 -6.76
N TYR A 112 -12.44 2.60 -7.37
CA TYR A 112 -11.30 3.29 -6.77
C TYR A 112 -11.79 4.55 -6.06
N THR A 113 -11.34 4.77 -4.84
CA THR A 113 -11.73 5.94 -4.04
C THR A 113 -10.61 6.31 -3.09
N ALA A 114 -10.08 7.52 -3.20
CA ALA A 114 -8.97 8.03 -2.38
C ALA A 114 -7.75 7.09 -2.35
N GLY A 115 -7.48 6.44 -3.48
CA GLY A 115 -6.41 5.46 -3.65
C GLY A 115 -6.74 4.05 -3.14
N SER A 116 -7.88 3.84 -2.49
CA SER A 116 -8.34 2.52 -2.02
C SER A 116 -9.19 1.82 -3.08
N LEU A 117 -9.23 0.49 -3.02
CA LEU A 117 -9.94 -0.40 -3.95
C LEU A 117 -11.07 -1.12 -3.22
N PHE A 118 -12.25 -1.10 -3.82
CA PHE A 118 -13.45 -1.75 -3.32
C PHE A 118 -14.10 -2.58 -4.43
N GLU A 119 -14.75 -3.68 -4.07
CA GLU A 119 -15.69 -4.38 -4.95
C GLU A 119 -17.10 -3.88 -4.66
N ILE A 120 -17.81 -3.43 -5.69
CA ILE A 120 -19.18 -2.94 -5.60
C ILE A 120 -20.10 -3.86 -6.41
N GLY A 121 -20.92 -4.62 -5.69
CA GLY A 121 -21.98 -5.46 -6.24
C GLY A 121 -23.30 -4.70 -6.39
N ARG A 122 -24.42 -5.41 -6.28
CA ARG A 122 -25.77 -4.83 -6.42
C ARG A 122 -26.13 -3.91 -5.26
N ASP A 123 -25.97 -4.39 -4.03
CA ASP A 123 -26.19 -3.61 -2.80
C ASP A 123 -25.00 -3.71 -1.83
N SER A 124 -24.04 -4.59 -2.11
CA SER A 124 -22.86 -4.82 -1.27
C SER A 124 -21.65 -4.04 -1.77
N VAL A 125 -20.85 -3.56 -0.82
CA VAL A 125 -19.52 -2.99 -1.06
C VAL A 125 -18.56 -3.63 -0.07
N VAL A 126 -17.47 -4.20 -0.58
CA VAL A 126 -16.42 -4.78 0.25
C VAL A 126 -15.08 -4.14 -0.09
N CYS A 127 -14.30 -3.84 0.95
CA CYS A 127 -12.96 -3.29 0.79
C CYS A 127 -11.99 -4.39 0.40
N ASP A 128 -11.30 -4.22 -0.72
CA ASP A 128 -10.24 -5.12 -1.15
C ASP A 128 -8.89 -4.63 -0.63
N GLN A 129 -8.59 -3.35 -0.85
CA GLN A 129 -7.38 -2.71 -0.37
C GLN A 129 -7.67 -1.30 0.13
N PHE A 130 -7.25 -1.00 1.36
CA PHE A 130 -7.39 0.31 1.98
C PHE A 130 -6.03 0.97 2.17
N TYR A 131 -5.86 2.17 1.62
CA TYR A 131 -4.66 3.00 1.80
C TYR A 131 -4.86 4.02 2.90
N PHE A 132 -3.91 4.09 3.85
CA PHE A 132 -3.98 5.05 4.94
C PHE A 132 -3.56 6.44 4.48
N GLN A 133 -4.46 7.41 4.68
CA GLN A 133 -4.23 8.83 4.54
C GLN A 133 -3.87 9.43 5.91
N PRO A 134 -3.26 10.63 6.00
CA PRO A 134 -2.78 11.21 7.27
C PRO A 134 -3.81 11.35 8.39
N GLN A 135 -5.11 11.35 8.07
CA GLN A 135 -6.20 11.48 9.03
C GLN A 135 -7.10 10.23 9.09
N THR A 136 -6.83 9.21 8.28
CA THR A 136 -7.66 8.00 8.30
C THR A 136 -7.14 7.01 9.33
N ARG A 137 -8.10 6.39 10.02
CA ARG A 137 -7.85 5.36 11.02
C ARG A 137 -8.79 4.20 10.73
N LEU A 138 -8.30 2.99 10.91
CA LEU A 138 -9.10 1.79 10.81
C LEU A 138 -9.17 1.17 12.21
N THR A 139 -10.37 1.04 12.75
CA THR A 139 -10.57 0.51 14.11
C THR A 139 -11.36 -0.79 14.06
N SER A 140 -10.85 -1.81 14.74
CA SER A 140 -11.54 -3.08 14.97
C SER A 140 -11.28 -3.55 16.40
N GLY A 141 -12.34 -3.71 17.20
CA GLY A 141 -12.21 -3.99 18.63
C GLY A 141 -11.36 -2.94 19.36
N ASN A 142 -10.30 -3.39 20.03
CA ASN A 142 -9.31 -2.54 20.71
C ASN A 142 -8.11 -2.15 19.82
N ILE A 143 -8.07 -2.60 18.57
CA ILE A 143 -6.98 -2.31 17.64
C ILE A 143 -7.36 -1.08 16.82
N THR A 144 -6.43 -0.13 16.68
CA THR A 144 -6.56 1.01 15.78
C THR A 144 -5.31 1.13 14.93
N LEU A 145 -5.48 1.01 13.62
CA LEU A 145 -4.44 1.14 12.61
C LEU A 145 -4.53 2.53 11.97
N HIS A 146 -3.37 3.11 11.65
CA HIS A 146 -3.24 4.38 10.93
C HIS A 146 -1.83 4.51 10.32
N ASN A 147 -1.62 5.51 9.46
CA ASN A 147 -0.37 5.71 8.72
C ASN A 147 0.88 6.07 9.55
N ARG A 148 0.79 6.05 10.89
CA ARG A 148 1.91 6.32 11.80
C ARG A 148 2.28 5.09 12.63
N ILE A 149 1.61 3.97 12.40
CA ILE A 149 2.00 2.69 12.99
C ILE A 149 3.35 2.32 12.38
N THR A 150 4.36 2.20 13.25
CA THR A 150 5.70 1.77 12.87
C THR A 150 5.83 0.26 12.97
N TRP A 151 6.95 -0.28 12.50
CA TRP A 151 7.29 -1.69 12.71
C TRP A 151 7.39 -2.08 14.19
N GLU A 152 7.87 -1.16 15.05
CA GLU A 152 7.93 -1.40 16.49
C GLU A 152 6.53 -1.48 17.12
N ASP A 153 5.60 -0.65 16.65
CA ASP A 153 4.20 -0.72 17.07
C ASP A 153 3.55 -2.02 16.59
N ALA A 154 3.84 -2.43 15.35
CA ALA A 154 3.38 -3.70 14.80
C ALA A 154 3.88 -4.89 15.63
N ARG A 155 5.15 -4.91 16.06
CA ARG A 155 5.69 -5.96 16.94
C ARG A 155 4.98 -6.03 18.30
N LYS A 156 4.47 -4.91 18.81
CA LYS A 156 3.68 -4.87 20.06
C LYS A 156 2.24 -5.36 19.85
N LEU A 157 1.65 -5.04 18.70
CA LEU A 157 0.27 -5.40 18.35
C LEU A 157 0.14 -6.86 17.90
N PHE A 158 1.10 -7.33 17.11
CA PHE A 158 1.09 -8.61 16.39
C PHE A 158 2.44 -9.35 16.51
N PRO A 159 2.88 -9.68 17.73
CA PRO A 159 4.20 -10.28 17.97
C PRO A 159 4.46 -11.59 17.23
N MET A 160 3.45 -12.39 16.91
CA MET A 160 3.57 -13.65 16.19
C MET A 160 3.64 -13.43 14.68
N ALA A 161 2.75 -12.59 14.14
CA ALA A 161 2.71 -12.31 12.72
C ALA A 161 3.98 -11.61 12.20
N VAL A 162 4.58 -10.71 13.00
CA VAL A 162 5.84 -10.03 12.64
C VAL A 162 7.01 -11.02 12.46
N GLN A 163 6.99 -12.17 13.14
CA GLN A 163 8.02 -13.20 12.97
C GLN A 163 7.95 -13.88 11.59
N GLN A 164 6.82 -13.78 10.91
CA GLN A 164 6.61 -14.31 9.56
C GLN A 164 6.71 -13.22 8.48
N ALA A 165 7.12 -12.01 8.84
CA ALA A 165 7.11 -10.91 7.89
C ALA A 165 7.92 -11.24 6.64
N GLU A 166 7.35 -10.89 5.49
CA GLU A 166 8.03 -10.99 4.20
C GLU A 166 8.64 -9.64 3.87
N ASN A 167 9.94 -9.64 3.55
CA ASN A 167 10.65 -8.46 3.11
C ASN A 167 10.79 -8.51 1.58
N GLU A 168 9.99 -7.71 0.87
CA GLU A 168 10.08 -7.55 -0.58
C GLU A 168 10.97 -6.35 -0.96
N GLY A 169 11.99 -6.06 -0.15
CA GLY A 169 12.91 -4.94 -0.33
C GLY A 169 12.44 -3.66 0.36
N LYS A 170 11.67 -2.80 -0.33
CA LYS A 170 11.20 -1.51 0.22
C LYS A 170 9.85 -1.60 0.94
N SER A 171 9.16 -2.73 0.76
CA SER A 171 7.90 -3.03 1.43
C SER A 171 8.05 -4.27 2.29
N ASP A 172 7.69 -4.13 3.56
CA ASP A 172 7.54 -5.26 4.48
C ASP A 172 6.06 -5.59 4.59
N VAL A 173 5.73 -6.88 4.61
CA VAL A 173 4.35 -7.34 4.70
C VAL A 173 4.19 -8.25 5.92
N ILE A 174 3.14 -8.02 6.70
CA ILE A 174 2.70 -8.91 7.77
C ILE A 174 1.38 -9.55 7.34
N LEU A 175 1.27 -10.86 7.48
CA LEU A 175 0.03 -11.60 7.30
C LEU A 175 -0.64 -11.86 8.66
N LEU A 176 -1.87 -11.36 8.81
CA LEU A 176 -2.75 -11.63 9.94
C LEU A 176 -3.89 -12.56 9.51
N ARG A 177 -4.60 -13.11 10.49
CA ARG A 177 -5.86 -13.83 10.24
C ARG A 177 -7.03 -12.86 10.20
N GLU A 178 -7.99 -13.08 9.31
CA GLU A 178 -9.22 -12.27 9.31
C GLU A 178 -10.17 -12.66 10.45
N SER A 179 -10.19 -13.95 10.81
CA SER A 179 -10.98 -14.47 11.94
C SER A 179 -10.33 -15.68 12.62
N PRO A 180 -10.80 -16.08 13.83
CA PRO A 180 -10.25 -17.23 14.56
C PRO A 180 -10.44 -18.60 13.91
N ASN A 181 -11.32 -18.72 12.91
CA ASN A 181 -11.61 -19.97 12.21
C ASN A 181 -11.49 -19.86 10.68
N GLY A 182 -11.19 -18.67 10.16
CA GLY A 182 -11.00 -18.42 8.74
C GLY A 182 -9.64 -18.87 8.23
N ASP A 183 -9.60 -19.14 6.92
CA ASP A 183 -8.43 -19.40 6.11
C ASP A 183 -7.95 -18.17 5.33
N ALA A 184 -8.82 -17.16 5.18
CA ALA A 184 -8.44 -15.87 4.65
C ALA A 184 -7.56 -15.05 5.60
N GLY A 185 -6.69 -14.25 5.01
CA GLY A 185 -5.73 -13.43 5.71
C GLY A 185 -5.90 -11.95 5.45
N ILE A 186 -5.24 -11.15 6.27
CA ILE A 186 -5.20 -9.70 6.16
C ILE A 186 -3.75 -9.27 6.07
N LEU A 187 -3.36 -8.66 4.96
CA LEU A 187 -2.00 -8.20 4.73
C LEU A 187 -1.86 -6.76 5.20
N LEU A 188 -0.90 -6.51 6.10
CA LEU A 188 -0.47 -5.16 6.48
C LEU A 188 0.79 -4.81 5.70
N HIS A 189 0.71 -3.78 4.87
CA HIS A 189 1.81 -3.36 4.01
C HIS A 189 2.52 -2.16 4.61
N PHE A 190 3.80 -2.30 4.89
CA PHE A 190 4.65 -1.24 5.40
C PHE A 190 5.52 -0.70 4.27
N ARG A 191 5.67 0.63 4.22
CA ARG A 191 6.56 1.32 3.30
C ARG A 191 7.42 2.28 4.12
N GLU A 192 8.73 2.22 3.93
CA GLU A 192 9.68 3.05 4.69
C GLU A 192 9.48 2.92 6.22
N GLY A 193 9.17 1.70 6.68
CA GLY A 193 8.98 1.36 8.09
C GLY A 193 7.64 1.80 8.70
N MET A 194 6.71 2.34 7.92
CA MET A 194 5.38 2.78 8.37
C MET A 194 4.25 2.06 7.65
N LEU A 195 3.16 1.76 8.35
CA LEU A 195 1.96 1.17 7.77
C LEU A 195 1.39 2.07 6.68
N SER A 196 1.25 1.52 5.47
CA SER A 196 0.83 2.25 4.28
C SER A 196 -0.55 1.81 3.78
N SER A 197 -0.83 0.50 3.84
CA SER A 197 -2.12 -0.05 3.44
C SER A 197 -2.42 -1.37 4.14
N ILE A 198 -3.67 -1.80 4.02
CA ILE A 198 -4.18 -3.09 4.47
C ILE A 198 -5.00 -3.70 3.34
N SER A 199 -4.86 -4.99 3.07
CA SER A 199 -5.65 -5.68 2.04
C SER A 199 -6.19 -7.01 2.54
N TYR A 200 -7.35 -7.39 2.01
CA TYR A 200 -7.88 -8.72 2.18
C TYR A 200 -7.07 -9.70 1.32
N ASN A 201 -6.76 -10.87 1.85
CA ASN A 201 -6.07 -11.94 1.15
C ASN A 201 -6.96 -13.18 1.16
N LEU A 202 -7.79 -13.30 0.12
CA LEU A 202 -8.63 -14.46 -0.09
C LEU A 202 -7.79 -15.55 -0.77
N PRO A 203 -7.58 -16.73 -0.15
CA PRO A 203 -6.88 -17.82 -0.81
C PRO A 203 -7.73 -18.33 -1.98
N CYS A 204 -7.18 -18.15 -3.17
CA CYS A 204 -7.57 -18.80 -4.40
C CYS A 204 -6.28 -19.17 -5.17
#